data_AF-A0A4R4R3M2-F1
#
_entry.id   AF-A0A4R4R3M2-F1
#
_cell.length_a   1.000
_cell.length_b   1.000
_cell.length_c   1.000
_cell.angle_alpha   90.00
_cell.angle_beta   90.00
_cell.angle_gamma   90.00
#
_symmetry.space_group_name_H-M   'P 1'
#
loop_
_entity.id
_entity.type
_entity.pdbx_description
1 polymer ?
#
loop_
_entity_poly.entity_id
_entity_poly.type
_entity_poly.pdbx_seq_one_letter_code
_entity_poly.pdbx_strand_id
1 'polypeptide(L)'
;MRPPCPVAATLNPSGGTVRTSTGQRSEIHVHPKPCRRVRIVPSPSPCPDRPLNGGGTPTGPTLGVTARSGKENERRQPIHPLHLVRLDPALRSRVYLERGYGERFGVPDERLAPHVAGLLPRDELIARCDVVLILKPRPDDLKRMRPGQILWGWPHCVQDPEITQLAIDRRLTLIAFEAMNHWTSDGGFALHVFHKNNELAGYCSVLHALALTGATGAYGRRRRAAVISFGATARGAVTALNAHGVHDVHVLTQRGVSAVGSPIHSARIVHFERDPDDPALTRVLTDDGLVPAAAFLARHDIIVNCVLQDPGDPLMFATDGDLPLFPSGALVVDVSCDAGMGFEWARPTSFDDPMYTVGRDVRHYGVDHSPSYLWDSATWEISEALLPHLRAVLDGASDQGTGETIERAVEIRDGVVQNPDILSFQRRSPAYPHSRL
;
A
#
# COMPACT_ATOMS: atom_id res chain seq x y z
N MET A 1 36.70 16.11 11.34
CA MET A 1 37.15 16.08 9.93
C MET A 1 37.49 14.64 9.59
N ARG A 2 36.63 13.97 8.81
CA ARG A 2 36.84 12.61 8.29
C ARG A 2 37.58 12.72 6.95
N PRO A 3 38.47 11.78 6.60
CA PRO A 3 39.14 11.76 5.31
C PRO A 3 38.16 11.32 4.19
N PRO A 4 38.38 11.74 2.93
CA PRO A 4 37.47 11.43 1.83
C PRO A 4 37.64 9.98 1.34
N CYS A 5 36.53 9.36 0.93
CA CYS A 5 36.52 8.08 0.20
C CYS A 5 37.20 8.24 -1.17
N PRO A 6 38.03 7.28 -1.63
CA PRO A 6 38.53 7.28 -2.99
C PRO A 6 37.48 6.73 -3.98
N VAL A 7 37.41 7.42 -5.10
CA VAL A 7 36.60 7.20 -6.29
C VAL A 7 36.92 5.85 -6.93
N ALA A 8 35.88 5.15 -7.39
CA ALA A 8 35.99 3.92 -8.17
C ALA A 8 36.72 4.18 -9.50
N ALA A 9 37.85 3.51 -9.72
CA ALA A 9 38.56 3.51 -10.97
C ALA A 9 38.24 2.23 -11.76
N THR A 10 37.75 2.42 -12.98
CA THR A 10 37.52 1.43 -14.02
C THR A 10 38.84 0.76 -14.42
N LEU A 11 38.91 -0.57 -14.35
CA LEU A 11 40.02 -1.38 -14.82
C LEU A 11 39.97 -1.51 -16.35
N ASN A 12 41.05 -1.10 -17.04
CA ASN A 12 41.32 -1.46 -18.43
C ASN A 12 42.71 -2.15 -18.48
N PRO A 13 42.88 -3.30 -19.18
CA PRO A 13 44.08 -4.11 -19.06
C PRO A 13 45.06 -3.81 -20.20
N SER A 14 46.06 -2.97 -19.95
CA SER A 14 47.26 -2.91 -20.78
C SER A 14 48.35 -2.15 -20.04
N GLY A 15 49.50 -2.80 -19.83
CA GLY A 15 50.60 -2.28 -19.02
C GLY A 15 51.21 -0.98 -19.57
N GLY A 16 51.63 -0.12 -18.65
CA GLY A 16 52.38 1.10 -18.94
C GLY A 16 52.82 1.79 -17.66
N THR A 17 54.12 1.80 -17.40
CA THR A 17 54.78 2.36 -16.22
C THR A 17 54.77 3.88 -16.24
N VAL A 18 54.42 4.53 -15.13
CA VAL A 18 54.65 5.98 -14.91
C VAL A 18 55.55 6.15 -13.70
N ARG A 19 56.71 6.77 -13.90
CA ARG A 19 57.65 7.20 -12.85
C ARG A 19 57.21 8.53 -12.27
N THR A 20 57.22 8.67 -10.95
CA THR A 20 57.21 9.96 -10.25
C THR A 20 58.49 10.16 -9.44
N SER A 21 58.87 11.42 -9.33
CA SER A 21 60.14 11.94 -8.84
C SER A 21 60.17 12.07 -7.32
N THR A 22 60.69 11.07 -6.63
CA THR A 22 61.35 11.22 -5.31
C THR A 22 62.16 9.96 -5.05
N GLY A 23 63.47 10.09 -5.05
CA GLY A 23 64.38 8.97 -4.82
C GLY A 23 64.35 8.52 -3.37
N GLN A 24 63.73 7.38 -3.10
CA GLN A 24 64.03 6.51 -1.95
C GLN A 24 63.70 5.07 -2.34
N ARG A 25 64.71 4.19 -2.32
CA ARG A 25 64.54 2.75 -2.49
C ARG A 25 64.22 2.12 -1.15
N SER A 26 63.04 1.52 -1.03
CA SER A 26 62.75 0.50 -0.01
C SER A 26 62.18 -0.72 -0.73
N GLU A 27 62.91 -1.83 -0.67
CA GLU A 27 62.47 -3.11 -1.21
C GLU A 27 61.39 -3.70 -0.29
N ILE A 28 60.16 -3.80 -0.78
CA ILE A 28 59.11 -4.57 -0.11
C ILE A 28 59.14 -5.99 -0.68
N HIS A 29 59.72 -6.92 0.07
CA HIS A 29 59.60 -8.36 -0.19
C HIS A 29 58.19 -8.82 0.23
N VAL A 30 57.32 -9.10 -0.74
CA VAL A 30 56.04 -9.75 -0.50
C VAL A 30 56.25 -11.26 -0.59
N HIS A 31 56.28 -11.94 0.57
CA HIS A 31 56.19 -13.40 0.62
C HIS A 31 54.75 -13.85 0.28
N PRO A 32 54.53 -14.75 -0.69
CA PRO A 32 53.22 -15.34 -0.91
C PRO A 32 52.91 -16.32 0.23
N LYS A 33 51.86 -16.05 1.02
CA LYS A 33 51.32 -17.03 1.97
C LYS A 33 50.69 -18.19 1.19
N PRO A 34 50.89 -19.46 1.60
CA PRO A 34 50.31 -20.59 0.89
C PRO A 34 48.79 -20.66 1.11
N CYS A 35 48.03 -20.82 0.02
CA CYS A 35 46.61 -21.16 0.06
C CYS A 35 46.40 -22.44 0.86
N ARG A 36 45.68 -22.35 1.99
CA ARG A 36 45.15 -23.54 2.65
C ARG A 36 44.09 -24.17 1.75
N ARG A 37 44.35 -25.39 1.28
CA ARG A 37 43.34 -26.27 0.65
C ARG A 37 42.19 -26.46 1.63
N VAL A 38 41.01 -25.95 1.28
CA VAL A 38 39.75 -26.32 1.93
C VAL A 38 39.43 -27.74 1.47
N ARG A 39 39.41 -28.70 2.40
CA ARG A 39 38.87 -30.05 2.14
C ARG A 39 37.37 -29.91 1.94
N ILE A 40 36.90 -30.23 0.73
CA ILE A 40 35.48 -30.48 0.47
C ILE A 40 35.16 -31.83 1.12
N VAL A 41 34.31 -31.81 2.14
CA VAL A 41 33.74 -33.02 2.75
C VAL A 41 32.57 -33.46 1.85
N PRO A 42 32.44 -34.74 1.48
CA PRO A 42 31.32 -35.20 0.68
C PRO A 42 30.01 -34.97 1.44
N SER A 43 29.00 -34.48 0.73
CA SER A 43 27.62 -34.37 1.18
C SER A 43 27.12 -35.73 1.69
N PRO A 44 26.42 -35.80 2.84
CA PRO A 44 25.75 -37.03 3.23
C PRO A 44 24.59 -37.30 2.25
N SER A 45 24.52 -38.54 1.79
CA SER A 45 23.48 -39.12 0.93
C SER A 45 22.05 -38.77 1.40
N PRO A 46 21.05 -38.77 0.50
CA PRO A 46 19.66 -38.47 0.87
C PRO A 46 19.18 -39.49 1.91
N CYS A 47 18.79 -38.98 3.08
CA CYS A 47 18.16 -39.77 4.12
C CYS A 47 16.75 -40.17 3.64
N PRO A 48 16.33 -41.43 3.79
CA PRO A 48 15.03 -41.88 3.33
C PRO A 48 13.90 -41.23 4.14
N ASP A 49 12.77 -40.99 3.47
CA ASP A 49 11.54 -40.40 3.97
C ASP A 49 11.28 -40.73 5.44
N ARG A 50 11.52 -39.74 6.31
CA ARG A 50 11.11 -39.81 7.71
C ARG A 50 9.66 -39.37 7.76
N PRO A 51 8.72 -40.20 8.24
CA PRO A 51 7.33 -39.80 8.33
C PRO A 51 7.24 -38.56 9.24
N LEU A 52 6.54 -37.53 8.75
CA LEU A 52 6.19 -36.34 9.51
C LEU A 52 5.52 -36.78 10.80
N ASN A 53 6.25 -36.71 11.92
CA ASN A 53 5.73 -37.06 13.24
C ASN A 53 4.49 -36.20 13.54
N GLY A 54 3.45 -36.89 14.02
CA GLY A 54 2.11 -36.38 14.30
C GLY A 54 2.07 -34.99 14.92
N GLY A 55 1.63 -34.01 14.13
CA GLY A 55 1.01 -32.81 14.63
C GLY A 55 -0.44 -33.14 14.96
N GLY A 56 -0.81 -33.06 16.24
CA GLY A 56 -2.23 -33.07 16.61
C GLY A 56 -3.00 -32.05 15.78
N THR A 57 -4.21 -32.39 15.37
CA THR A 57 -5.13 -31.44 14.71
C THR A 57 -5.12 -30.12 15.49
N PRO A 58 -4.92 -28.96 14.82
CA PRO A 58 -4.91 -27.67 15.49
C PRO A 58 -6.19 -27.52 16.32
N THR A 59 -6.04 -27.21 17.61
CA THR A 59 -7.18 -26.90 18.47
C THR A 59 -7.61 -25.46 18.18
N GLY A 60 -8.57 -25.27 17.28
CA GLY A 60 -9.13 -23.96 16.91
C GLY A 60 -9.07 -23.68 15.40
N PRO A 61 -9.72 -22.61 14.92
CA PRO A 61 -9.76 -22.28 13.50
C PRO A 61 -8.37 -21.97 12.94
N THR A 62 -8.18 -22.24 11.66
CA THR A 62 -6.90 -22.13 10.95
C THR A 62 -6.85 -20.91 10.03
N LEU A 63 -5.67 -20.31 9.87
CA LEU A 63 -5.42 -19.18 8.98
C LEU A 63 -4.60 -19.61 7.77
N GLY A 64 -5.11 -19.40 6.57
CA GLY A 64 -4.35 -19.51 5.33
C GLY A 64 -3.89 -18.14 4.85
N VAL A 65 -2.59 -17.95 4.64
CA VAL A 65 -2.01 -16.69 4.15
C VAL A 65 -1.49 -16.86 2.73
N THR A 66 -2.07 -16.09 1.81
CA THR A 66 -1.69 -16.15 0.39
C THR A 66 -0.43 -15.33 0.09
N ALA A 67 0.42 -15.86 -0.79
CA ALA A 67 1.66 -15.20 -1.21
C ALA A 67 1.45 -14.17 -2.32
N ARG A 68 0.32 -14.31 -3.04
CA ARG A 68 -0.04 -13.52 -4.23
C ARG A 68 -1.50 -13.11 -4.18
N SER A 69 -1.80 -11.99 -4.82
CA SER A 69 -3.16 -11.57 -5.15
C SER A 69 -3.41 -11.79 -6.65
N GLY A 70 -4.68 -11.99 -7.03
CA GLY A 70 -5.09 -11.96 -8.44
C GLY A 70 -5.20 -10.55 -9.03
N LYS A 71 -5.00 -9.49 -8.23
CA LYS A 71 -4.91 -8.11 -8.72
C LYS A 71 -3.59 -7.94 -9.48
N GLU A 72 -3.69 -7.43 -10.69
CA GLU A 72 -2.54 -7.15 -11.55
C GLU A 72 -1.52 -6.26 -10.81
N ASN A 73 -0.23 -6.55 -10.99
CA ASN A 73 0.87 -5.78 -10.42
C ASN A 73 0.85 -5.63 -8.89
N GLU A 74 0.05 -6.41 -8.16
CA GLU A 74 0.10 -6.52 -6.70
C GLU A 74 1.27 -7.41 -6.27
N ARG A 75 2.31 -6.77 -5.71
CA ARG A 75 3.57 -7.42 -5.33
C ARG A 75 3.72 -7.55 -3.82
N ARG A 76 2.82 -6.94 -3.04
CA ARG A 76 2.84 -6.98 -1.57
C ARG A 76 2.33 -8.33 -1.06
N GLN A 77 2.63 -8.61 0.20
CA GLN A 77 2.10 -9.77 0.93
C GLN A 77 1.44 -9.36 2.26
N PRO A 78 0.52 -10.16 2.80
CA PRO A 78 -0.13 -9.82 4.07
C PRO A 78 0.85 -9.79 5.25
N ILE A 79 1.73 -10.79 5.34
CA ILE A 79 2.73 -10.88 6.41
C ILE A 79 4.11 -10.88 5.78
N HIS A 80 5.01 -10.03 6.26
CA HIS A 80 6.39 -10.03 5.80
C HIS A 80 7.07 -11.34 6.23
N PRO A 81 7.78 -12.07 5.36
CA PRO A 81 8.34 -13.39 5.70
C PRO A 81 9.24 -13.38 6.95
N LEU A 82 10.00 -12.29 7.15
CA LEU A 82 10.85 -12.12 8.35
C LEU A 82 10.06 -11.88 9.65
N HIS A 83 8.74 -11.63 9.59
CA HIS A 83 7.89 -11.41 10.75
C HIS A 83 7.26 -12.70 11.26
N LEU A 84 7.25 -13.78 10.47
CA LEU A 84 6.69 -15.07 10.87
C LEU A 84 7.38 -15.65 12.11
N VAL A 85 8.66 -15.33 12.31
CA VAL A 85 9.41 -15.72 13.52
C VAL A 85 8.86 -15.09 14.80
N ARG A 86 8.07 -14.01 14.69
CA ARG A 86 7.48 -13.28 15.81
C ARG A 86 6.13 -13.84 16.24
N LEU A 87 5.50 -14.70 15.42
CA LEU A 87 4.26 -15.38 15.79
C LEU A 87 4.47 -16.15 17.09
N ASP A 88 3.52 -16.05 18.02
CA ASP A 88 3.59 -16.85 19.24
C ASP A 88 3.34 -18.34 18.92
N PRO A 89 3.83 -19.28 19.75
CA PRO A 89 3.73 -20.71 19.47
C PRO A 89 2.31 -21.23 19.22
N ALA A 90 1.29 -20.64 19.86
CA ALA A 90 -0.10 -21.07 19.69
C ALA A 90 -0.68 -20.63 18.35
N LEU A 91 -0.27 -19.46 17.84
CA LEU A 91 -0.63 -19.03 16.47
C LEU A 91 0.13 -19.84 15.41
N ARG A 92 1.42 -20.12 15.62
CA ARG A 92 2.25 -20.83 14.62
C ARG A 92 1.63 -22.15 14.17
N SER A 93 1.06 -22.94 15.10
CA SER A 93 0.43 -24.23 14.81
C SER A 93 -0.88 -24.14 14.03
N ARG A 94 -1.39 -22.93 13.76
CA ARG A 94 -2.66 -22.67 13.07
C ARG A 94 -2.51 -21.85 11.78
N VAL A 95 -1.32 -21.30 11.52
CA VAL A 95 -1.04 -20.51 10.31
C VAL A 95 -0.47 -21.42 9.23
N TYR A 96 -1.07 -21.42 8.05
CA TYR A 96 -0.58 -22.07 6.83
C TYR A 96 -0.21 -20.99 5.81
N LEU A 97 0.87 -21.21 5.07
CA LEU A 97 1.30 -20.30 4.00
C LEU A 97 1.10 -20.93 2.63
N GLU A 98 0.89 -20.12 1.61
CA GLU A 98 1.00 -20.57 0.22
C GLU A 98 2.45 -20.99 -0.05
N ARG A 99 2.66 -22.14 -0.69
CA ARG A 99 4.01 -22.61 -1.08
C ARG A 99 4.72 -21.54 -1.93
N GLY A 100 5.99 -21.30 -1.65
CA GLY A 100 6.78 -20.22 -2.25
C GLY A 100 6.53 -18.84 -1.62
N TYR A 101 5.97 -18.79 -0.40
CA TYR A 101 5.53 -17.54 0.24
C TYR A 101 6.63 -16.49 0.27
N GLY A 102 7.84 -16.85 0.69
CA GLY A 102 8.93 -15.90 0.88
C GLY A 102 9.81 -15.66 -0.36
N GLU A 103 9.53 -16.27 -1.50
CA GLU A 103 10.42 -16.26 -2.67
C GLU A 103 10.79 -14.85 -3.14
N ARG A 104 9.80 -13.94 -3.22
CA ARG A 104 10.02 -12.54 -3.61
C ARG A 104 10.95 -11.79 -2.66
N PHE A 105 10.99 -12.20 -1.39
CA PHE A 105 11.83 -11.63 -0.33
C PHE A 105 13.15 -12.39 -0.15
N GLY A 106 13.45 -13.38 -1.00
CA GLY A 106 14.64 -14.22 -0.88
C GLY A 106 14.60 -15.15 0.33
N VAL A 107 13.41 -15.48 0.86
CA VAL A 107 13.24 -16.39 1.99
C VAL A 107 12.61 -17.70 1.50
N PRO A 108 13.39 -18.78 1.38
CA PRO A 108 12.86 -20.04 0.88
C PRO A 108 11.98 -20.74 1.92
N ASP A 109 11.09 -21.62 1.46
CA ASP A 109 10.08 -22.30 2.27
C ASP A 109 10.68 -23.08 3.46
N GLU A 110 11.88 -23.65 3.30
CA GLU A 110 12.57 -24.38 4.37
C GLU A 110 12.89 -23.50 5.57
N ARG A 111 13.10 -22.19 5.35
CA ARG A 111 13.30 -21.22 6.43
C ARG A 111 12.00 -20.81 7.11
N LEU A 112 10.87 -20.94 6.42
CA LEU A 112 9.56 -20.56 6.94
C LEU A 112 8.88 -21.71 7.68
N ALA A 113 9.08 -22.95 7.23
CA ALA A 113 8.42 -24.14 7.75
C ALA A 113 8.47 -24.30 9.30
N PRO A 114 9.57 -23.97 10.01
CA PRO A 114 9.58 -24.05 11.48
C PRO A 114 8.70 -23.01 12.20
N HIS A 115 8.19 -22.01 11.47
CA HIS A 115 7.46 -20.87 12.04
C HIS A 115 5.96 -20.90 11.72
N VAL A 116 5.47 -21.94 11.04
CA VAL A 116 4.06 -22.08 10.63
C VAL A 116 3.63 -23.56 10.70
N ALA A 117 2.33 -23.81 10.61
CA ALA A 117 1.73 -25.15 10.65
C ALA A 117 2.06 -25.95 9.39
N GLY A 118 2.23 -25.27 8.26
CA GLY A 118 2.61 -25.90 7.00
C GLY A 118 2.58 -24.94 5.82
N LEU A 119 3.05 -25.43 4.69
CA LEU A 119 3.00 -24.74 3.40
C LEU A 119 2.19 -25.57 2.41
N LEU A 120 1.16 -24.97 1.84
CA LEU A 120 0.17 -25.65 1.00
C LEU A 120 0.12 -25.01 -0.39
N PRO A 121 -0.23 -25.77 -1.45
CA PRO A 121 -0.65 -25.18 -2.72
C PRO A 121 -1.81 -24.20 -2.50
N ARG A 122 -1.88 -23.12 -3.29
CA ARG A 122 -2.89 -22.06 -3.15
C ARG A 122 -4.32 -22.59 -3.06
N ASP A 123 -4.71 -23.48 -3.97
CA ASP A 123 -6.08 -24.01 -4.01
C ASP A 123 -6.40 -24.84 -2.76
N GLU A 124 -5.44 -25.62 -2.24
CA GLU A 124 -5.62 -26.37 -0.99
C GLU A 124 -5.72 -25.43 0.21
N LEU A 125 -4.88 -24.39 0.26
CA LEU A 125 -4.90 -23.38 1.33
C LEU A 125 -6.26 -22.67 1.40
N ILE A 126 -6.79 -22.21 0.25
CA ILE A 126 -8.09 -21.55 0.18
C ILE A 126 -9.21 -22.52 0.53
N ALA A 127 -9.15 -23.79 0.09
CA ALA A 127 -10.23 -24.75 0.36
C ALA A 127 -10.28 -25.23 1.82
N ARG A 128 -9.13 -25.29 2.50
CA ARG A 128 -8.98 -26.01 3.78
C ARG A 128 -8.98 -25.12 5.03
N CYS A 129 -8.45 -23.89 4.94
CA CYS A 129 -8.33 -23.01 6.11
C CYS A 129 -9.69 -22.40 6.51
N ASP A 130 -9.89 -22.01 7.77
CA ASP A 130 -11.15 -21.39 8.20
C ASP A 130 -11.21 -19.89 7.89
N VAL A 131 -10.05 -19.24 8.02
CA VAL A 131 -9.81 -17.86 7.62
C VAL A 131 -8.81 -17.84 6.46
N VAL A 132 -9.10 -17.07 5.42
CA VAL A 132 -8.20 -16.88 4.28
C VAL A 132 -7.81 -15.41 4.21
N LEU A 133 -6.50 -15.15 4.34
CA LEU A 133 -5.90 -13.82 4.29
C LEU A 133 -5.35 -13.55 2.90
N ILE A 134 -6.03 -12.65 2.19
CA ILE A 134 -5.69 -12.22 0.82
C ILE A 134 -5.70 -10.72 0.79
N LEU A 135 -4.56 -10.08 0.48
CA LEU A 135 -4.49 -8.61 0.50
C LEU A 135 -5.56 -7.95 -0.37
N LYS A 136 -5.65 -8.37 -1.63
CA LYS A 136 -6.58 -7.83 -2.63
C LYS A 136 -7.31 -9.02 -3.26
N PRO A 137 -8.38 -9.54 -2.63
CA PRO A 137 -9.11 -10.68 -3.17
C PRO A 137 -9.80 -10.31 -4.48
N ARG A 138 -9.90 -11.29 -5.38
CA ARG A 138 -10.67 -11.19 -6.63
C ARG A 138 -11.83 -12.18 -6.61
N PRO A 139 -12.85 -12.00 -7.48
CA PRO A 139 -14.00 -12.92 -7.53
C PRO A 139 -13.61 -14.40 -7.62
N ASP A 140 -12.54 -14.69 -8.35
CA ASP A 140 -12.00 -16.03 -8.51
C ASP A 140 -11.45 -16.64 -7.21
N ASP A 141 -10.94 -15.84 -6.28
CA ASP A 141 -10.55 -16.32 -4.96
C ASP A 141 -11.79 -16.76 -4.17
N LEU A 142 -12.85 -15.94 -4.15
CA LEU A 142 -14.11 -16.25 -3.45
C LEU A 142 -14.84 -17.45 -4.06
N LYS A 143 -14.75 -17.64 -5.39
CA LYS A 143 -15.27 -18.83 -6.09
C LYS A 143 -14.59 -20.13 -5.65
N ARG A 144 -13.42 -20.07 -5.00
CA ARG A 144 -12.72 -21.25 -4.45
C ARG A 144 -12.99 -21.46 -2.96
N MET A 145 -13.52 -20.45 -2.27
CA MET A 145 -13.80 -20.51 -0.83
C MET A 145 -15.02 -21.40 -0.52
N ARG A 146 -14.93 -22.28 0.48
CA ARG A 146 -16.08 -23.06 0.96
C ARG A 146 -17.10 -22.15 1.68
N PRO A 147 -18.39 -22.57 1.73
CA PRO A 147 -19.37 -21.81 2.47
C PRO A 147 -19.01 -21.63 3.95
N GLY A 148 -19.29 -20.46 4.51
CA GLY A 148 -19.02 -20.12 5.91
C GLY A 148 -17.56 -19.76 6.25
N GLN A 149 -16.66 -19.67 5.27
CA GLN A 149 -15.30 -19.19 5.50
C GLN A 149 -15.23 -17.68 5.77
N ILE A 150 -14.15 -17.28 6.42
CA ILE A 150 -13.81 -15.87 6.64
C ILE A 150 -12.77 -15.43 5.60
N LEU A 151 -13.05 -14.33 4.90
CA LEU A 151 -12.08 -13.61 4.07
C LEU A 151 -11.59 -12.39 4.84
N TRP A 152 -10.27 -12.19 4.90
CA TRP A 152 -9.66 -11.02 5.53
C TRP A 152 -8.70 -10.34 4.55
N GLY A 153 -8.95 -9.06 4.21
CA GLY A 153 -8.26 -8.36 3.12
C GLY A 153 -8.89 -7.03 2.75
N TRP A 154 -8.56 -6.46 1.58
CA TRP A 154 -9.25 -5.31 0.97
C TRP A 154 -10.27 -5.75 -0.11
N PRO A 155 -11.46 -6.27 0.26
CA PRO A 155 -12.46 -6.72 -0.69
C PRO A 155 -13.14 -5.58 -1.45
N HIS A 156 -13.19 -4.36 -0.91
CA HIS A 156 -13.87 -3.20 -1.48
C HIS A 156 -15.33 -3.50 -1.82
N CYS A 157 -16.04 -4.07 -0.85
CA CYS A 157 -17.39 -4.60 -1.02
C CYS A 157 -18.39 -3.56 -1.50
N VAL A 158 -18.22 -2.27 -1.19
CA VAL A 158 -19.15 -1.23 -1.65
C VAL A 158 -19.07 -1.09 -3.17
N GLN A 159 -17.86 -0.99 -3.73
CA GLN A 159 -17.62 -0.76 -5.15
C GLN A 159 -17.51 -2.03 -6.01
N ASP A 160 -17.45 -3.24 -5.43
CA ASP A 160 -17.35 -4.51 -6.18
C ASP A 160 -18.59 -5.41 -5.99
N PRO A 161 -19.63 -5.26 -6.83
CA PRO A 161 -20.87 -6.00 -6.69
C PRO A 161 -20.76 -7.51 -6.96
N GLU A 162 -19.70 -7.98 -7.65
CA GLU A 162 -19.45 -9.42 -7.86
C GLU A 162 -18.90 -10.05 -6.57
N ILE A 163 -17.91 -9.41 -5.94
CA ILE A 163 -17.39 -9.82 -4.63
C ILE A 163 -18.52 -9.88 -3.60
N THR A 164 -19.34 -8.83 -3.51
CA THR A 164 -20.50 -8.79 -2.59
C THR A 164 -21.45 -9.95 -2.83
N GLN A 165 -21.80 -10.22 -4.10
CA GLN A 165 -22.75 -11.29 -4.42
C GLN A 165 -22.19 -12.67 -4.07
N LEU A 166 -20.91 -12.93 -4.38
CA LEU A 166 -20.25 -14.18 -4.03
C LEU A 166 -20.19 -14.39 -2.52
N ALA A 167 -19.93 -13.33 -1.75
CA ALA A 167 -19.92 -13.37 -0.30
C ALA A 167 -21.31 -13.71 0.28
N ILE A 168 -22.38 -13.12 -0.26
CA ILE A 168 -23.77 -13.44 0.11
C ILE A 168 -24.10 -14.90 -0.21
N ASP A 169 -23.91 -15.31 -1.47
CA ASP A 169 -24.33 -16.63 -1.96
C ASP A 169 -23.61 -17.78 -1.24
N ARG A 170 -22.34 -17.57 -0.89
CA ARG A 170 -21.52 -18.56 -0.17
C ARG A 170 -21.57 -18.41 1.34
N ARG A 171 -22.37 -17.49 1.88
CA ARG A 171 -22.44 -17.22 3.31
C ARG A 171 -21.05 -16.96 3.91
N LEU A 172 -20.24 -16.18 3.23
CA LEU A 172 -18.91 -15.82 3.74
C LEU A 172 -19.03 -14.73 4.80
N THR A 173 -18.01 -14.64 5.65
CA THR A 173 -17.78 -13.48 6.51
C THR A 173 -16.59 -12.70 5.97
N LEU A 174 -16.75 -11.40 5.68
CA LEU A 174 -15.72 -10.55 5.10
C LEU A 174 -15.28 -9.50 6.13
N ILE A 175 -14.03 -9.60 6.57
CA ILE A 175 -13.37 -8.60 7.41
C ILE A 175 -12.54 -7.72 6.50
N ALA A 176 -12.94 -6.45 6.38
CA ALA A 176 -12.38 -5.53 5.40
C ALA A 176 -11.32 -4.61 5.99
N PHE A 177 -10.13 -4.61 5.41
CA PHE A 177 -9.00 -3.80 5.82
C PHE A 177 -9.29 -2.30 5.68
N GLU A 178 -10.11 -1.89 4.71
CA GLU A 178 -10.56 -0.51 4.52
C GLU A 178 -11.48 -0.02 5.67
N ALA A 179 -12.09 -0.94 6.41
CA ALA A 179 -12.93 -0.65 7.57
C ALA A 179 -12.20 -0.84 8.91
N MET A 180 -10.92 -1.24 8.89
CA MET A 180 -10.11 -1.43 10.10
C MET A 180 -9.54 -0.11 10.61
N ASN A 181 -10.12 0.37 11.71
CA ASN A 181 -9.75 1.63 12.35
C ASN A 181 -9.47 1.45 13.84
N HIS A 182 -8.56 2.25 14.37
CA HIS A 182 -8.47 2.53 15.80
C HIS A 182 -9.54 3.56 16.17
N TRP A 183 -10.17 3.34 17.32
CA TRP A 183 -11.29 4.14 17.80
C TRP A 183 -10.89 4.89 19.07
N THR A 184 -11.41 6.11 19.23
CA THR A 184 -11.31 6.87 20.47
C THR A 184 -12.23 6.27 21.54
N SER A 185 -12.02 6.65 22.81
CA SER A 185 -12.80 6.10 23.93
C SER A 185 -14.30 6.42 23.87
N ASP A 186 -14.69 7.46 23.14
CA ASP A 186 -16.08 7.85 22.84
C ASP A 186 -16.61 7.19 21.55
N GLY A 187 -15.85 6.28 20.94
CA GLY A 187 -16.24 5.50 19.76
C GLY A 187 -16.03 6.19 18.42
N GLY A 188 -15.43 7.39 18.41
CA GLY A 188 -15.07 8.13 17.21
C GLY A 188 -13.85 7.56 16.47
N PHE A 189 -13.70 7.91 15.20
CA PHE A 189 -12.53 7.52 14.40
C PHE A 189 -11.26 8.18 14.94
N ALA A 190 -10.22 7.39 15.24
CA ALA A 190 -8.91 7.91 15.62
C ALA A 190 -7.92 7.85 14.44
N LEU A 191 -7.61 6.63 13.98
CA LEU A 191 -6.59 6.39 12.97
C LEU A 191 -6.84 5.07 12.25
N HIS A 192 -6.71 5.07 10.92
CA HIS A 192 -6.79 3.83 10.14
C HIS A 192 -5.64 2.88 10.51
N VAL A 193 -5.93 1.59 10.70
CA VAL A 193 -4.92 0.59 11.12
C VAL A 193 -3.73 0.58 10.14
N PHE A 194 -4.02 0.61 8.84
CA PHE A 194 -3.02 0.65 7.78
C PHE A 194 -2.52 2.06 7.40
N HIS A 195 -2.54 3.03 8.32
CA HIS A 195 -2.14 4.41 8.02
C HIS A 195 -0.73 4.52 7.41
N LYS A 196 0.21 3.63 7.76
CA LYS A 196 1.55 3.59 7.15
C LYS A 196 1.55 3.16 5.69
N ASN A 197 0.69 2.19 5.34
CA ASN A 197 0.45 1.86 3.93
C ASN A 197 -0.20 3.04 3.18
N ASN A 198 -1.08 3.80 3.84
CA ASN A 198 -1.70 4.98 3.22
C ASN A 198 -0.66 6.11 3.02
N GLU A 199 0.27 6.32 3.97
CA GLU A 199 1.46 7.15 3.78
C GLU A 199 2.29 6.67 2.59
N LEU A 200 2.54 5.36 2.48
CA LEU A 200 3.23 4.81 1.32
C LEU A 200 2.48 5.01 0.00
N ALA A 201 1.15 5.09 0.01
CA ALA A 201 0.38 5.33 -1.22
C ALA A 201 0.69 6.71 -1.81
N GLY A 202 0.65 7.76 -0.97
CA GLY A 202 1.04 9.10 -1.41
C GLY A 202 2.51 9.18 -1.80
N TYR A 203 3.39 8.53 -1.03
CA TYR A 203 4.83 8.52 -1.30
C TYR A 203 5.14 7.85 -2.65
N CYS A 204 4.62 6.63 -2.86
CA CYS A 204 4.87 5.85 -4.06
C CYS A 204 4.27 6.49 -5.30
N SER A 205 3.06 7.08 -5.21
CA SER A 205 2.45 7.77 -6.34
C SER A 205 3.29 8.96 -6.80
N VAL A 206 3.78 9.79 -5.88
CA VAL A 206 4.68 10.91 -6.24
C VAL A 206 6.00 10.38 -6.81
N LEU A 207 6.63 9.41 -6.15
CA LEU A 207 7.90 8.83 -6.60
C LEU A 207 7.80 8.27 -8.02
N HIS A 208 6.76 7.45 -8.29
CA HIS A 208 6.56 6.83 -9.58
C HIS A 208 6.22 7.88 -10.66
N ALA A 209 5.33 8.83 -10.37
CA ALA A 209 4.96 9.88 -11.32
C ALA A 209 6.14 10.80 -11.69
N LEU A 210 7.00 11.14 -10.74
CA LEU A 210 8.23 11.89 -11.01
C LEU A 210 9.22 11.09 -11.88
N ALA A 211 9.38 9.79 -11.61
CA ALA A 211 10.22 8.92 -12.42
C ALA A 211 9.72 8.82 -13.87
N LEU A 212 8.40 8.65 -14.08
CA LEU A 212 7.78 8.59 -15.41
C LEU A 212 7.96 9.87 -16.21
N THR A 213 7.96 11.03 -15.53
CA THR A 213 8.15 12.33 -16.17
C THR A 213 9.61 12.74 -16.32
N GLY A 214 10.55 11.92 -15.82
CA GLY A 214 11.98 12.26 -15.79
C GLY A 214 12.29 13.52 -14.97
N ALA A 215 11.50 13.78 -13.93
CA ALA A 215 11.53 15.03 -13.19
C ALA A 215 11.97 14.86 -11.73
N THR A 216 12.51 15.93 -11.17
CA THR A 216 12.84 16.10 -9.76
C THR A 216 12.71 17.58 -9.41
N GLY A 217 12.62 17.91 -8.12
CA GLY A 217 12.74 19.28 -7.61
C GLY A 217 14.19 19.68 -7.25
N ALA A 218 15.09 18.71 -7.10
CA ALA A 218 16.47 18.96 -6.68
C ALA A 218 17.37 19.46 -7.83
N TYR A 219 17.07 19.05 -9.07
CA TYR A 219 17.81 19.42 -10.27
C TYR A 219 16.87 19.99 -11.33
N GLY A 220 17.35 20.95 -12.13
CA GLY A 220 16.56 21.62 -13.15
C GLY A 220 15.70 22.77 -12.60
N ARG A 221 14.52 22.99 -13.18
CA ARG A 221 13.59 24.05 -12.77
C ARG A 221 13.03 23.74 -11.38
N ARG A 222 13.06 24.72 -10.47
CA ARG A 222 12.35 24.63 -9.18
C ARG A 222 10.87 24.36 -9.42
N ARG A 223 10.31 23.44 -8.64
CA ARG A 223 8.89 23.06 -8.73
C ARG A 223 8.15 23.48 -7.48
N ARG A 224 6.87 23.80 -7.65
CA ARG A 224 5.90 24.05 -6.59
C ARG A 224 4.84 22.97 -6.63
N ALA A 225 4.34 22.55 -5.48
CA ALA A 225 3.32 21.52 -5.39
C ALA A 225 2.10 21.95 -4.57
N ALA A 226 0.93 21.49 -4.99
CA ALA A 226 -0.28 21.48 -4.18
C ALA A 226 -0.64 20.03 -3.84
N VAL A 227 -0.94 19.75 -2.57
CA VAL A 227 -1.41 18.45 -2.09
C VAL A 227 -2.81 18.66 -1.53
N ILE A 228 -3.80 17.97 -2.09
CA ILE A 228 -5.20 18.10 -1.67
C ILE A 228 -5.49 17.03 -0.63
N SER A 229 -6.08 17.43 0.51
CA SER A 229 -6.30 16.64 1.74
C SER A 229 -5.20 16.74 2.79
N PHE A 230 -5.56 16.39 4.03
CA PHE A 230 -4.71 16.44 5.23
C PHE A 230 -4.59 15.06 5.93
N GLY A 231 -4.48 13.99 5.14
CA GLY A 231 -4.42 12.61 5.63
C GLY A 231 -3.03 11.98 5.67
N ALA A 232 -2.99 10.68 6.03
CA ALA A 232 -1.80 9.84 5.90
C ALA A 232 -1.21 9.88 4.48
N THR A 233 -2.07 9.75 3.46
CA THR A 233 -1.67 9.85 2.06
C THR A 233 -1.01 11.19 1.73
N ALA A 234 -1.57 12.31 2.19
CA ALA A 234 -0.98 13.63 2.00
C ALA A 234 0.40 13.75 2.69
N ARG A 235 0.56 13.20 3.91
CA ARG A 235 1.87 13.15 4.59
C ARG A 235 2.90 12.40 3.76
N GLY A 236 2.51 11.26 3.19
CA GLY A 236 3.33 10.48 2.27
C GLY A 236 3.77 11.26 1.03
N ALA A 237 2.81 11.91 0.38
CA ALA A 237 3.06 12.74 -0.80
C ALA A 237 4.03 13.89 -0.49
N VAL A 238 3.80 14.65 0.59
CA VAL A 238 4.69 15.73 1.02
C VAL A 238 6.08 15.21 1.38
N THR A 239 6.17 14.02 1.98
CA THR A 239 7.46 13.38 2.30
C THR A 239 8.23 13.04 1.03
N ALA A 240 7.59 12.44 0.03
CA ALA A 240 8.21 12.16 -1.27
C ALA A 240 8.62 13.43 -2.01
N LEU A 241 7.73 14.43 -2.06
CA LEU A 241 8.03 15.73 -2.69
C LEU A 241 9.29 16.36 -2.07
N ASN A 242 9.36 16.42 -0.74
CA ASN A 242 10.54 16.94 -0.04
C ASN A 242 11.80 16.11 -0.28
N ALA A 243 11.69 14.77 -0.25
CA ALA A 243 12.83 13.88 -0.52
C ALA A 243 13.39 14.06 -1.95
N HIS A 244 12.54 14.51 -2.88
CA HIS A 244 12.92 14.82 -4.26
C HIS A 244 13.14 16.31 -4.53
N GLY A 245 13.29 17.14 -3.49
CA GLY A 245 13.69 18.56 -3.60
C GLY A 245 12.55 19.54 -3.91
N VAL A 246 11.29 19.13 -3.79
CA VAL A 246 10.11 20.00 -3.93
C VAL A 246 9.69 20.45 -2.53
N HIS A 247 10.18 21.61 -2.10
CA HIS A 247 9.94 22.16 -0.75
C HIS A 247 8.85 23.23 -0.70
N ASP A 248 8.47 23.79 -1.84
CA ASP A 248 7.37 24.75 -1.93
C ASP A 248 6.04 23.99 -2.08
N VAL A 249 5.47 23.58 -0.95
CA VAL A 249 4.27 22.74 -0.90
C VAL A 249 3.12 23.43 -0.15
N HIS A 250 1.98 23.55 -0.83
CA HIS A 250 0.69 23.88 -0.23
C HIS A 250 -0.10 22.61 0.06
N VAL A 251 -0.67 22.49 1.25
CA VAL A 251 -1.59 21.40 1.63
C VAL A 251 -2.98 21.97 1.84
N LEU A 252 -3.94 21.53 1.03
CA LEU A 252 -5.32 22.02 1.06
C LEU A 252 -6.17 21.14 2.00
N THR A 253 -6.94 21.77 2.89
CA THR A 253 -7.81 21.06 3.85
C THR A 253 -9.15 21.75 4.07
N GLN A 254 -10.23 20.98 4.19
CA GLN A 254 -11.55 21.47 4.68
C GLN A 254 -11.60 21.56 6.20
N ARG A 255 -10.65 20.97 6.92
CA ARG A 255 -10.60 21.11 8.38
C ARG A 255 -10.14 22.52 8.72
N GLY A 256 -10.69 23.10 9.78
CA GLY A 256 -10.14 24.33 10.35
C GLY A 256 -8.63 24.14 10.59
N VAL A 257 -7.81 25.12 10.20
CA VAL A 257 -6.34 25.01 10.27
C VAL A 257 -5.86 24.70 11.69
N SER A 258 -6.59 25.16 12.71
CA SER A 258 -6.37 24.86 14.13
C SER A 258 -6.75 23.44 14.58
N ALA A 259 -7.57 22.72 13.80
CA ALA A 259 -8.05 21.36 14.09
C ALA A 259 -7.17 20.25 13.46
N VAL A 260 -5.99 20.63 12.98
CA VAL A 260 -4.99 19.75 12.39
C VAL A 260 -4.23 19.00 13.50
N GLY A 261 -4.69 17.80 13.84
CA GLY A 261 -4.13 16.99 14.95
C GLY A 261 -2.69 16.47 14.76
N SER A 262 -2.06 16.67 13.60
CA SER A 262 -0.67 16.26 13.34
C SER A 262 -0.08 17.07 12.16
N PRO A 263 0.40 18.31 12.40
CA PRO A 263 0.79 19.23 11.34
C PRO A 263 1.91 18.70 10.45
N ILE A 264 1.79 18.95 9.15
CA ILE A 264 2.87 18.74 8.17
C ILE A 264 3.73 19.99 8.18
N HIS A 265 4.67 20.06 9.13
CA HIS A 265 5.47 21.25 9.41
C HIS A 265 6.24 21.82 8.21
N SER A 266 6.55 20.99 7.21
CA SER A 266 7.24 21.40 6.00
C SER A 266 6.34 22.00 4.92
N ALA A 267 5.02 22.03 5.12
CA ALA A 267 4.05 22.54 4.14
C ALA A 267 3.24 23.71 4.71
N ARG A 268 2.76 24.59 3.83
CA ARG A 268 1.82 25.64 4.23
C ARG A 268 0.39 25.11 4.09
N ILE A 269 -0.37 25.19 5.17
CA ILE A 269 -1.76 24.75 5.19
C ILE A 269 -2.64 25.84 4.59
N VAL A 270 -3.50 25.46 3.65
CA VAL A 270 -4.45 26.34 2.97
C VAL A 270 -5.84 25.74 3.14
N HIS A 271 -6.84 26.55 3.45
CA HIS A 271 -8.21 26.09 3.61
C HIS A 271 -8.95 26.07 2.27
N PHE A 272 -9.81 25.08 2.06
CA PHE A 272 -10.74 25.06 0.93
C PHE A 272 -12.13 24.66 1.39
N GLU A 273 -13.14 25.10 0.66
CA GLU A 273 -14.56 24.86 0.94
C GLU A 273 -15.32 24.57 -0.36
N ARG A 274 -16.55 24.07 -0.24
CA ARG A 274 -17.45 23.92 -1.39
C ARG A 274 -17.89 25.30 -1.88
N ASP A 275 -18.11 25.43 -3.18
CA ASP A 275 -18.68 26.66 -3.72
C ASP A 275 -20.14 26.81 -3.23
N PRO A 276 -20.52 27.96 -2.65
CA PRO A 276 -21.89 28.21 -2.21
C PRO A 276 -22.92 28.16 -3.35
N ASP A 277 -22.52 28.52 -4.57
CA ASP A 277 -23.40 28.61 -5.74
C ASP A 277 -23.51 27.26 -6.47
N ASP A 278 -22.45 26.45 -6.45
CA ASP A 278 -22.42 25.08 -6.95
C ASP A 278 -21.65 24.15 -6.00
N PRO A 279 -22.32 23.46 -5.07
CA PRO A 279 -21.68 22.63 -4.07
C PRO A 279 -20.85 21.44 -4.61
N ALA A 280 -20.93 21.12 -5.90
CA ALA A 280 -20.05 20.15 -6.54
C ALA A 280 -18.63 20.73 -6.77
N LEU A 281 -18.54 22.05 -6.95
CA LEU A 281 -17.27 22.77 -7.15
C LEU A 281 -16.65 23.17 -5.81
N THR A 282 -15.36 23.52 -5.87
CA THR A 282 -14.59 23.90 -4.67
C THR A 282 -13.85 25.23 -4.86
N ARG A 283 -13.70 25.96 -3.76
CA ARG A 283 -12.96 27.23 -3.68
C ARG A 283 -11.88 27.15 -2.61
N VAL A 284 -10.78 27.84 -2.85
CA VAL A 284 -9.63 27.90 -1.94
C VAL A 284 -9.55 29.29 -1.33
N LEU A 285 -9.41 29.34 0.00
CA LEU A 285 -9.21 30.58 0.73
C LEU A 285 -7.76 31.02 0.59
N THR A 286 -7.56 32.20 0.00
CA THR A 286 -6.25 32.83 -0.16
C THR A 286 -6.24 34.19 0.55
N ASP A 287 -5.06 34.81 0.66
CA ASP A 287 -4.92 36.15 1.23
C ASP A 287 -5.75 37.21 0.46
N ASP A 288 -5.97 36.99 -0.83
CA ASP A 288 -6.77 37.86 -1.72
C ASP A 288 -8.26 37.47 -1.77
N GLY A 289 -8.70 36.53 -0.93
CA GLY A 289 -10.07 36.02 -0.87
C GLY A 289 -10.26 34.62 -1.48
N LEU A 290 -11.53 34.24 -1.70
CA LEU A 290 -11.90 32.93 -2.23
C LEU A 290 -11.75 32.86 -3.74
N VAL A 291 -10.90 31.95 -4.22
CA VAL A 291 -10.69 31.70 -5.65
C VAL A 291 -11.15 30.29 -6.03
N PRO A 292 -11.56 30.03 -7.29
CA PRO A 292 -11.83 28.67 -7.75
C PRO A 292 -10.63 27.76 -7.51
N ALA A 293 -10.87 26.52 -7.08
CA ALA A 293 -9.79 25.57 -6.78
C ALA A 293 -8.89 25.33 -8.00
N ALA A 294 -9.47 25.19 -9.19
CA ALA A 294 -8.72 25.04 -10.44
C ALA A 294 -7.71 26.18 -10.67
N ALA A 295 -8.13 27.42 -10.45
CA ALA A 295 -7.27 28.60 -10.60
C ALA A 295 -6.15 28.65 -9.55
N PHE A 296 -6.39 28.14 -8.33
CA PHE A 296 -5.34 27.99 -7.32
C PHE A 296 -4.36 26.87 -7.68
N LEU A 297 -4.89 25.70 -8.08
CA LEU A 297 -4.11 24.51 -8.45
C LEU A 297 -3.19 24.79 -9.65
N ALA A 298 -3.68 25.53 -10.64
CA ALA A 298 -2.92 25.98 -11.81
C ALA A 298 -1.66 26.82 -11.50
N ARG A 299 -1.51 27.33 -10.26
CA ARG A 299 -0.29 28.03 -9.80
C ARG A 299 0.88 27.10 -9.45
N HIS A 300 0.68 25.78 -9.56
CA HIS A 300 1.61 24.74 -9.14
C HIS A 300 2.02 23.87 -10.33
N ASP A 301 3.23 23.30 -10.26
CA ASP A 301 3.74 22.40 -11.28
C ASP A 301 3.27 20.96 -11.06
N ILE A 302 3.04 20.60 -9.79
CA ILE A 302 2.63 19.27 -9.35
C ILE A 302 1.38 19.42 -8.48
N ILE A 303 0.31 18.72 -8.82
CA ILE A 303 -0.88 18.61 -8.00
C ILE A 303 -1.00 17.16 -7.55
N VAL A 304 -1.14 16.91 -6.25
CA VAL A 304 -1.33 15.57 -5.71
C VAL A 304 -2.69 15.51 -5.02
N ASN A 305 -3.64 14.76 -5.59
CA ASN A 305 -4.92 14.51 -4.94
C ASN A 305 -4.81 13.33 -3.98
N CYS A 306 -5.03 13.58 -2.69
CA CYS A 306 -4.99 12.59 -1.62
C CYS A 306 -6.34 12.47 -0.88
N VAL A 307 -7.43 12.95 -1.49
CA VAL A 307 -8.79 12.83 -0.94
C VAL A 307 -9.33 11.45 -1.26
N LEU A 308 -9.76 10.71 -0.24
CA LEU A 308 -10.68 9.60 -0.44
C LEU A 308 -12.08 10.21 -0.54
N GLN A 309 -12.64 10.20 -1.74
CA GLN A 309 -13.89 10.88 -2.06
C GLN A 309 -15.09 10.04 -1.59
N ASP A 310 -16.19 10.72 -1.25
CA ASP A 310 -17.49 10.07 -1.06
C ASP A 310 -18.16 9.90 -2.44
N PRO A 311 -18.41 8.66 -2.90
CA PRO A 311 -19.07 8.44 -4.17
C PRO A 311 -20.50 9.01 -4.26
N GLY A 312 -21.18 9.18 -3.12
CA GLY A 312 -22.52 9.78 -3.04
C GLY A 312 -22.52 11.30 -3.06
N ASP A 313 -21.39 11.94 -2.76
CA ASP A 313 -21.24 13.40 -2.68
C ASP A 313 -19.81 13.88 -3.05
N PRO A 314 -19.36 13.60 -4.29
CA PRO A 314 -17.98 13.84 -4.70
C PRO A 314 -17.66 15.33 -4.83
N LEU A 315 -16.41 15.69 -4.53
CA LEU A 315 -15.89 17.04 -4.75
C LEU A 315 -15.21 17.15 -6.12
N MET A 316 -15.39 18.28 -6.81
CA MET A 316 -14.70 18.63 -8.05
C MET A 316 -13.72 19.79 -7.81
N PHE A 317 -12.44 19.56 -8.11
CA PHE A 317 -11.38 20.55 -7.98
C PHE A 317 -11.09 21.28 -9.30
N ALA A 318 -11.26 20.61 -10.43
CA ALA A 318 -11.16 21.20 -11.76
C ALA A 318 -11.96 20.41 -12.80
N THR A 319 -12.51 21.14 -13.76
CA THR A 319 -13.30 20.67 -14.89
C THR A 319 -12.49 20.69 -16.18
N ASP A 320 -12.96 20.03 -17.24
CA ASP A 320 -12.33 20.07 -18.57
C ASP A 320 -12.19 21.52 -19.09
N GLY A 321 -13.14 22.38 -18.73
CA GLY A 321 -13.12 23.82 -19.05
C GLY A 321 -11.96 24.59 -18.39
N ASP A 322 -11.41 24.07 -17.29
CA ASP A 322 -10.30 24.68 -16.55
C ASP A 322 -8.92 24.28 -17.09
N LEU A 323 -8.83 23.26 -17.95
CA LEU A 323 -7.56 22.78 -18.51
C LEU A 323 -6.67 23.88 -19.13
N PRO A 324 -7.20 24.92 -19.80
CA PRO A 324 -6.39 26.03 -20.32
C PRO A 324 -5.67 26.85 -19.23
N LEU A 325 -6.08 26.78 -17.97
CA LEU A 325 -5.44 27.47 -16.85
C LEU A 325 -4.12 26.80 -16.45
N PHE A 326 -4.00 25.48 -16.63
CA PHE A 326 -2.85 24.72 -16.18
C PHE A 326 -1.62 24.96 -17.06
N PRO A 327 -0.42 25.09 -16.46
CA PRO A 327 0.80 25.26 -17.24
C PRO A 327 1.12 24.00 -18.05
N SER A 328 1.76 24.19 -19.21
CA SER A 328 2.28 23.08 -20.01
C SER A 328 3.25 22.24 -19.18
N GLY A 329 3.04 20.93 -19.18
CA GLY A 329 3.82 19.96 -18.40
C GLY A 329 3.41 19.87 -16.93
N ALA A 330 2.27 20.46 -16.53
CA ALA A 330 1.69 20.24 -15.22
C ALA A 330 1.46 18.74 -14.98
N LEU A 331 1.76 18.29 -13.76
CA LEU A 331 1.61 16.90 -13.36
C LEU A 331 0.50 16.80 -12.30
N VAL A 332 -0.57 16.10 -12.62
CA VAL A 332 -1.62 15.70 -11.67
C VAL A 332 -1.35 14.25 -11.26
N VAL A 333 -1.17 14.03 -9.96
CA VAL A 333 -0.98 12.73 -9.31
C VAL A 333 -2.22 12.45 -8.48
N ASP A 334 -3.12 11.65 -9.00
CA ASP A 334 -4.38 11.30 -8.34
C ASP A 334 -4.24 9.95 -7.63
N VAL A 335 -4.05 9.98 -6.30
CA VAL A 335 -3.69 8.78 -5.52
C VAL A 335 -4.89 7.87 -5.28
N SER A 336 -6.07 8.45 -5.16
CA SER A 336 -7.35 7.76 -5.00
C SER A 336 -8.25 8.12 -6.18
N CYS A 337 -7.74 7.86 -7.39
CA CYS A 337 -8.40 8.23 -8.63
C CYS A 337 -9.64 7.38 -8.87
N ASP A 338 -10.78 8.04 -9.05
CA ASP A 338 -12.05 7.44 -9.45
C ASP A 338 -12.71 8.35 -10.49
N ALA A 339 -13.45 7.75 -11.43
CA ALA A 339 -14.11 8.52 -12.49
C ALA A 339 -15.18 9.46 -11.91
N GLY A 340 -15.18 10.72 -12.37
CA GLY A 340 -16.13 11.73 -11.91
C GLY A 340 -15.85 12.31 -10.53
N MET A 341 -14.66 12.06 -9.95
CA MET A 341 -14.28 12.58 -8.64
C MET A 341 -12.95 13.33 -8.69
N GLY A 342 -12.89 14.50 -8.04
CA GLY A 342 -11.69 15.33 -7.97
C GLY A 342 -11.37 16.09 -9.27
N PHE A 343 -11.31 15.40 -10.41
CA PHE A 343 -11.11 15.98 -11.73
C PHE A 343 -12.09 15.38 -12.72
N GLU A 344 -12.69 16.19 -13.59
CA GLU A 344 -13.70 15.72 -14.55
C GLU A 344 -13.15 14.64 -15.50
N TRP A 345 -11.90 14.80 -15.93
CA TRP A 345 -11.19 13.85 -16.78
C TRP A 345 -10.62 12.64 -16.05
N ALA A 346 -10.78 12.53 -14.73
CA ALA A 346 -10.16 11.47 -13.93
C ALA A 346 -10.58 10.08 -14.42
N ARG A 347 -9.58 9.22 -14.64
CA ARG A 347 -9.78 7.79 -14.90
C ARG A 347 -8.65 7.00 -14.24
N PRO A 348 -8.96 5.91 -13.52
CA PRO A 348 -7.94 5.02 -12.99
C PRO A 348 -7.01 4.50 -14.10
N THR A 349 -5.75 4.30 -13.74
CA THR A 349 -4.69 3.76 -14.62
C THR A 349 -4.05 2.53 -13.96
N SER A 350 -3.21 1.80 -14.68
CA SER A 350 -2.48 0.63 -14.15
C SER A 350 -0.98 0.87 -14.15
N PHE A 351 -0.20 -0.02 -13.53
CA PHE A 351 1.26 0.06 -13.65
C PHE A 351 1.78 -0.12 -15.09
N ASP A 352 1.00 -0.76 -15.96
CA ASP A 352 1.35 -1.01 -17.37
C ASP A 352 1.08 0.22 -18.26
N ASP A 353 0.05 1.00 -17.96
CA ASP A 353 -0.26 2.29 -18.60
C ASP A 353 -0.55 3.37 -17.53
N PRO A 354 0.48 3.89 -16.84
CA PRO A 354 0.31 4.62 -15.57
C PRO A 354 -0.06 6.11 -15.71
N MET A 355 -0.02 6.65 -16.92
CA MET A 355 -0.14 8.09 -17.13
C MET A 355 -0.66 8.41 -18.53
N TYR A 356 -1.57 9.37 -18.63
CA TYR A 356 -2.05 9.90 -19.90
C TYR A 356 -2.01 11.43 -19.90
N THR A 357 -2.12 12.01 -21.10
CA THR A 357 -2.15 13.46 -21.28
C THR A 357 -3.57 13.95 -21.52
N VAL A 358 -3.94 15.05 -20.88
CA VAL A 358 -5.21 15.77 -21.07
C VAL A 358 -4.95 17.22 -21.45
N GLY A 359 -5.93 17.85 -22.10
CA GLY A 359 -5.80 19.20 -22.63
C GLY A 359 -4.63 19.31 -23.60
N ARG A 360 -3.82 20.36 -23.43
CA ARG A 360 -2.64 20.59 -24.30
C ARG A 360 -1.43 19.74 -23.89
N ASP A 361 -1.15 19.68 -22.59
CA ASP A 361 0.07 19.05 -22.04
C ASP A 361 -0.01 18.86 -20.51
N VAL A 362 -1.19 18.52 -19.97
CA VAL A 362 -1.33 18.18 -18.55
C VAL A 362 -1.21 16.66 -18.42
N ARG A 363 -0.27 16.18 -17.62
CA ARG A 363 -0.05 14.75 -17.41
C ARG A 363 -0.84 14.30 -16.19
N HIS A 364 -1.66 13.28 -16.33
CA HIS A 364 -2.47 12.75 -15.24
C HIS A 364 -2.05 11.30 -14.96
N TYR A 365 -1.62 11.08 -13.72
CA TYR A 365 -1.25 9.78 -13.15
C TYR A 365 -2.36 9.34 -12.20
N GLY A 366 -2.87 8.12 -12.34
CA GLY A 366 -3.99 7.62 -11.52
C GLY A 366 -3.83 6.15 -11.15
N VAL A 367 -2.60 5.68 -10.93
CA VAL A 367 -2.34 4.25 -10.68
C VAL A 367 -2.90 3.90 -9.31
N ASP A 368 -3.82 2.94 -9.28
CA ASP A 368 -4.36 2.42 -8.04
C ASP A 368 -3.31 1.57 -7.30
N HIS A 369 -3.54 1.31 -6.00
CA HIS A 369 -2.67 0.43 -5.19
C HIS A 369 -1.15 0.71 -5.29
N SER A 370 -0.78 1.98 -5.45
CA SER A 370 0.60 2.45 -5.65
C SER A 370 1.65 1.98 -4.63
N PRO A 371 1.34 1.60 -3.36
CA PRO A 371 2.34 1.00 -2.47
C PRO A 371 3.01 -0.26 -3.02
N SER A 372 2.41 -0.92 -4.03
CA SER A 372 3.06 -2.05 -4.73
C SER A 372 4.37 -1.65 -5.43
N TYR A 373 4.58 -0.36 -5.71
CA TYR A 373 5.85 0.15 -6.25
C TYR A 373 7.02 -0.10 -5.28
N LEU A 374 6.79 0.07 -3.98
CA LEU A 374 7.73 -0.24 -2.90
C LEU A 374 7.21 -1.42 -2.07
N TRP A 375 6.92 -2.52 -2.76
CA TRP A 375 6.22 -3.69 -2.20
C TRP A 375 6.85 -4.29 -0.94
N ASP A 376 8.17 -4.26 -0.82
CA ASP A 376 8.89 -4.80 0.35
C ASP A 376 8.56 -3.98 1.60
N SER A 377 8.82 -2.67 1.54
CA SER A 377 8.48 -1.72 2.60
C SER A 377 6.98 -1.71 2.91
N ALA A 378 6.12 -1.76 1.90
CA ALA A 378 4.68 -1.82 2.10
C ALA A 378 4.26 -3.12 2.81
N THR A 379 4.83 -4.26 2.43
CA THR A 379 4.57 -5.55 3.10
C THR A 379 5.03 -5.53 4.55
N TRP A 380 6.17 -4.90 4.83
CA TRP A 380 6.66 -4.71 6.19
C TRP A 380 5.64 -3.96 7.05
N GLU A 381 5.21 -2.78 6.61
CA GLU A 381 4.26 -1.93 7.35
C GLU A 381 2.87 -2.57 7.49
N ILE A 382 2.37 -3.22 6.43
CA ILE A 382 1.12 -3.99 6.47
C ILE A 382 1.23 -5.12 7.51
N SER A 383 2.37 -5.80 7.54
CA SER A 383 2.60 -6.89 8.47
C SER A 383 2.68 -6.39 9.91
N GLU A 384 3.40 -5.31 10.21
CA GLU A 384 3.43 -4.71 11.55
C GLU A 384 2.03 -4.35 12.03
N ALA A 385 1.19 -3.79 11.14
CA ALA A 385 -0.19 -3.45 11.45
C ALA A 385 -1.08 -4.69 11.66
N LEU A 386 -0.84 -5.80 10.96
CA LEU A 386 -1.70 -6.99 11.00
C LEU A 386 -1.43 -7.93 12.17
N LEU A 387 -0.17 -8.13 12.56
CA LEU A 387 0.21 -9.13 13.56
C LEU A 387 -0.60 -9.02 14.87
N PRO A 388 -0.86 -7.82 15.43
CA PRO A 388 -1.65 -7.69 16.66
C PRO A 388 -3.08 -8.22 16.56
N HIS A 389 -3.66 -8.28 15.35
CA HIS A 389 -5.05 -8.66 15.13
C HIS A 389 -5.24 -10.15 14.81
N LEU A 390 -4.16 -10.90 14.53
CA LEU A 390 -4.25 -12.32 14.14
C LEU A 390 -5.05 -13.16 15.14
N ARG A 391 -4.78 -12.97 16.44
CA ARG A 391 -5.48 -13.71 17.49
C ARG A 391 -6.95 -13.31 17.58
N ALA A 392 -7.27 -12.02 17.47
CA ALA A 392 -8.65 -11.55 17.52
C ALA A 392 -9.50 -12.10 16.36
N VAL A 393 -8.91 -12.22 15.16
CA VAL A 393 -9.57 -12.81 13.99
C VAL A 393 -9.80 -14.31 14.15
N LEU A 394 -8.86 -15.02 14.78
CA LEU A 394 -8.92 -16.46 14.93
C LEU A 394 -9.74 -16.93 16.14
N ASP A 395 -9.59 -16.28 17.28
CA ASP A 395 -10.20 -16.73 18.54
C ASP A 395 -11.42 -15.90 18.94
N GLY A 396 -11.72 -14.85 18.18
CA GLY A 396 -12.64 -13.79 18.58
C GLY A 396 -11.99 -12.76 19.50
N ALA A 397 -12.74 -11.71 19.83
CA ALA A 397 -12.26 -10.59 20.63
C ALA A 397 -11.82 -11.02 22.04
N SER A 398 -10.51 -11.18 22.25
CA SER A 398 -9.92 -11.41 23.59
C SER A 398 -9.47 -10.12 24.28
N ASP A 399 -9.16 -9.09 23.49
CA ASP A 399 -8.78 -7.75 23.94
C ASP A 399 -9.80 -6.76 23.36
N GLN A 400 -10.21 -5.77 24.16
CA GLN A 400 -11.32 -4.88 23.83
C GLN A 400 -11.01 -4.02 22.61
N GLY A 401 -9.77 -3.52 22.48
CA GLY A 401 -9.39 -2.63 21.37
C GLY A 401 -9.27 -3.36 20.03
N THR A 402 -8.54 -4.48 20.00
CA THR A 402 -8.40 -5.29 18.78
C THR A 402 -9.72 -5.95 18.38
N GLY A 403 -10.53 -6.38 19.36
CA GLY A 403 -11.86 -6.93 19.14
C GLY A 403 -12.82 -5.95 18.50
N GLU A 404 -12.91 -4.72 19.03
CA GLU A 404 -13.76 -3.67 18.46
C GLU A 404 -13.34 -3.29 17.02
N THR A 405 -12.03 -3.23 16.77
CA THR A 405 -11.49 -2.98 15.42
C THR A 405 -11.98 -4.02 14.42
N ILE A 406 -11.91 -5.31 14.78
CA ILE A 406 -12.31 -6.40 13.89
C ILE A 406 -13.83 -6.44 13.73
N GLU A 407 -14.59 -6.31 14.82
CA GLU A 407 -16.05 -6.38 14.79
C GLU A 407 -16.65 -5.28 13.90
N ARG A 408 -16.15 -4.04 14.02
CA ARG A 408 -16.59 -2.92 13.18
C ARG A 408 -16.09 -3.02 11.73
N ALA A 409 -15.06 -3.82 11.47
CA ALA A 409 -14.54 -4.06 10.11
C ALA A 409 -15.26 -5.21 9.37
N VAL A 410 -16.25 -5.86 9.99
CA VAL A 410 -17.05 -6.89 9.32
C VAL A 410 -18.08 -6.23 8.40
N GLU A 411 -17.84 -6.34 7.10
CA GLU A 411 -18.73 -5.79 6.06
C GLU A 411 -19.92 -6.73 5.78
N ILE A 412 -19.66 -8.04 5.82
CA ILE A 412 -20.64 -9.10 5.57
C ILE A 412 -20.37 -10.21 6.59
N ARG A 413 -21.42 -10.74 7.21
CA ARG A 413 -21.35 -11.84 8.19
C ARG A 413 -22.26 -12.97 7.76
N ASP A 414 -21.71 -14.15 7.52
CA ASP A 414 -22.44 -15.33 7.07
C ASP A 414 -23.39 -15.05 5.88
N GLY A 415 -22.93 -14.18 4.96
CA GLY A 415 -23.68 -13.72 3.79
C GLY A 415 -24.71 -12.61 4.05
N VAL A 416 -24.88 -12.16 5.30
CA VAL A 416 -25.73 -11.02 5.66
C VAL A 416 -24.89 -9.74 5.64
N VAL A 417 -25.28 -8.78 4.80
CA VAL A 417 -24.60 -7.48 4.69
C VAL A 417 -24.77 -6.67 5.97
N GLN A 418 -23.67 -6.25 6.56
CA GLN A 418 -23.63 -5.42 7.78
C GLN A 418 -23.42 -3.94 7.44
N ASN A 419 -22.62 -3.63 6.43
CA ASN A 419 -22.36 -2.26 6.02
C ASN A 419 -23.54 -1.70 5.19
N PRO A 420 -24.27 -0.68 5.67
CA PRO A 420 -25.38 -0.09 4.95
C PRO A 420 -24.96 0.56 3.62
N ASP A 421 -23.70 0.98 3.47
CA ASP A 421 -23.21 1.60 2.24
C ASP A 421 -23.18 0.61 1.07
N ILE A 422 -22.96 -0.68 1.33
CA ILE A 422 -23.11 -1.73 0.32
C ILE A 422 -24.55 -1.76 -0.19
N LEU A 423 -25.54 -1.64 0.72
CA LEU A 423 -26.95 -1.70 0.37
C LEU A 423 -27.38 -0.48 -0.44
N SER A 424 -26.99 0.72 0.00
CA SER A 424 -27.35 1.97 -0.67
C SER A 424 -26.66 2.11 -2.03
N PHE A 425 -25.34 1.89 -2.07
CA PHE A 425 -24.54 2.05 -3.28
C PHE A 425 -24.90 1.04 -4.37
N GLN A 426 -25.09 -0.23 -4.00
CA GLN A 426 -25.43 -1.29 -4.95
C GLN A 426 -26.94 -1.48 -5.16
N ARG A 427 -27.77 -0.64 -4.53
CA ARG A 427 -29.25 -0.72 -4.57
C ARG A 427 -29.75 -2.12 -4.23
N ARG A 428 -29.45 -2.60 -3.03
CA ARG A 428 -29.86 -3.94 -2.56
C ARG A 428 -30.96 -3.86 -1.53
N SER A 429 -31.80 -4.90 -1.50
CA SER A 429 -32.76 -5.10 -0.43
C SER A 429 -32.05 -5.22 0.94
N PRO A 430 -32.54 -4.57 2.00
CA PRO A 430 -32.03 -4.79 3.34
C PRO A 430 -32.36 -6.18 3.89
N ALA A 431 -33.36 -6.87 3.32
CA ALA A 431 -33.70 -8.23 3.70
C ALA A 431 -32.81 -9.24 2.97
N TYR A 432 -32.21 -10.17 3.71
CA TYR A 432 -31.52 -11.34 3.14
C TYR A 432 -32.46 -12.09 2.17
N PRO A 433 -32.02 -12.48 0.96
CA PRO A 433 -30.63 -12.58 0.47
C PRO A 433 -30.09 -11.31 -0.23
N HIS A 434 -30.55 -10.11 0.13
CA HIS A 434 -30.04 -8.84 -0.39
C HIS A 434 -30.07 -8.74 -1.91
N SER A 435 -31.19 -9.15 -2.51
CA SER A 435 -31.43 -9.05 -3.95
C SER A 435 -31.25 -7.61 -4.42
N ARG A 436 -30.63 -7.41 -5.59
CA ARG A 436 -30.56 -6.09 -6.22
C ARG A 436 -31.95 -5.63 -6.65
N LEU A 437 -32.21 -4.33 -6.48
CA LEU A 437 -33.50 -3.66 -6.70
C LEU A 437 -33.57 -2.97 -8.06
#